data_AF-A0A5R2N6X1-F1
#
_entry.id   AF-A0A5R2N6X1-F1
#
_cell.length_a   1.000
_cell.length_b   1.000
_cell.length_c   1.000
_cell.angle_alpha   90.00
_cell.angle_beta   90.00
_cell.angle_gamma   90.00
#
_symmetry.space_group_name_H-M   'P 1'
#
loop_
_entity.id
_entity.type
_entity.pdbx_description
1 polymer ?
#
loop_
_entity_poly.entity_id
_entity_poly.type
_entity_poly.pdbx_seq_one_letter_code
_entity_poly.pdbx_strand_id
1 'polypeptide(L)'
;GDIRDAALATLAPPPDRRDEFEAHFQSHFYGNTSAVTEGEADEETRIKDDGGADDERIEAEQQQEGGELSSALEQLSTRDFQRDDDRLTAFHRQLSSALPARRSFRTVRTHSRGKLDLRRSLREIVSADGDVPSPLLRRRQTVPRKLLILIDVSGSMKLHTADYLKLAHAAVQGADRAEIFTFGTRLTRITTALRVRDRDQALARAAAETLPPAR
;
A
#
# COMPACT_ATOMS: atom_id res chain seq x y z
N GLY A 1 16.27 -5.27 10.20
CA GLY A 1 15.84 -5.69 8.85
C GLY A 1 14.58 -4.98 8.45
N ASP A 2 13.45 -5.29 9.09
CA ASP A 2 12.09 -4.93 8.62
C ASP A 2 11.80 -3.41 8.57
N ILE A 3 12.23 -2.64 9.58
CA ILE A 3 11.87 -1.22 9.69
C ILE A 3 12.63 -0.30 8.72
N ARG A 4 13.86 -0.66 8.37
CA ARG A 4 14.68 0.06 7.39
C ARG A 4 14.10 -0.04 5.99
N ASP A 5 13.76 -1.26 5.60
CA ASP A 5 13.20 -1.53 4.27
C ASP A 5 11.81 -0.91 4.14
N ALA A 6 11.02 -0.90 5.23
CA ALA A 6 9.75 -0.17 5.30
C ALA A 6 9.94 1.35 5.18
N ALA A 7 10.91 1.94 5.87
CA ALA A 7 11.20 3.38 5.77
C ALA A 7 11.67 3.77 4.37
N LEU A 8 12.54 2.97 3.73
CA LEU A 8 12.95 3.17 2.34
C LEU A 8 11.78 3.09 1.35
N ALA A 9 10.84 2.17 1.58
CA ALA A 9 9.68 2.00 0.72
C ALA A 9 8.66 3.15 0.88
N THR A 10 8.49 3.66 2.11
CA THR A 10 7.54 4.74 2.42
C THR A 10 8.07 6.10 1.98
N LEU A 11 9.33 6.41 2.30
CA LEU A 11 9.94 7.71 2.02
C LEU A 11 10.51 7.82 0.60
N ALA A 12 10.78 6.67 -0.03
CA ALA A 12 11.21 6.54 -1.42
C ALA A 12 12.28 7.56 -1.87
N PRO A 13 13.39 7.73 -1.12
CA PRO A 13 14.41 8.71 -1.46
C PRO A 13 15.04 8.41 -2.84
N PRO A 14 15.32 9.44 -3.65
CA PRO A 14 15.98 9.27 -4.94
C PRO A 14 17.42 8.74 -4.76
N PRO A 15 18.01 8.09 -5.78
CA PRO A 15 19.27 7.35 -5.62
C PRO A 15 20.44 8.16 -5.06
N ASP A 16 20.47 9.45 -5.38
CA ASP A 16 21.44 10.46 -4.94
C ASP A 16 21.31 10.86 -3.47
N ARG A 17 20.14 10.65 -2.84
CA ARG A 17 19.86 10.99 -1.43
C ARG A 17 19.75 9.78 -0.51
N ARG A 18 20.15 8.59 -0.97
CA ARG A 18 20.09 7.37 -0.15
C ARG A 18 21.10 7.35 1.00
N ASP A 19 22.25 7.97 0.81
CA ASP A 19 23.29 8.03 1.84
C ASP A 19 22.90 8.97 2.99
N GLU A 20 22.27 10.11 2.66
CA GLU A 20 21.65 11.02 3.64
C GLU A 20 20.54 10.32 4.43
N PHE A 21 19.63 9.63 3.73
CA PHE A 21 18.59 8.82 4.36
C PHE A 21 19.19 7.79 5.34
N GLU A 22 20.26 7.09 4.95
CA GLU A 22 20.88 6.07 5.80
C GLU A 22 21.49 6.70 7.06
N ALA A 23 22.15 7.86 6.93
CA ALA A 23 22.71 8.59 8.06
C ALA A 23 21.63 9.01 9.08
N HIS A 24 20.53 9.60 8.60
CA HIS A 24 19.40 9.98 9.46
C HIS A 24 18.71 8.77 10.09
N PHE A 25 18.50 7.71 9.31
CA PHE A 25 17.89 6.47 9.79
C PHE A 25 18.72 5.82 10.89
N GLN A 26 20.04 5.78 10.74
CA GLN A 26 20.92 5.22 11.77
C GLN A 26 21.00 6.08 13.03
N SER A 27 21.02 7.41 12.88
CA SER A 27 20.94 8.34 14.00
C SER A 27 19.65 8.12 14.82
N HIS A 28 18.50 8.06 14.13
CA HIS A 28 17.20 7.96 14.77
C HIS A 28 16.93 6.59 15.43
N PHE A 29 17.34 5.49 14.81
CA PHE A 29 17.00 4.13 15.29
C PHE A 29 18.11 3.44 16.09
N TYR A 30 19.38 3.80 15.87
CA TYR A 30 20.51 3.12 16.49
C TYR A 30 21.39 4.04 17.34
N GLY A 31 21.01 5.32 17.47
CA GLY A 31 21.62 6.25 18.41
C GLY A 31 23.12 6.42 18.23
N ASN A 32 23.65 6.22 17.01
CA ASN A 32 25.07 6.33 16.78
C ASN A 32 25.45 7.82 16.67
N THR A 33 25.73 8.41 17.83
CA THR A 33 26.19 9.78 17.97
C THR A 33 27.61 9.87 17.44
N SER A 34 27.78 10.34 16.21
CA SER A 34 28.96 11.14 15.88
C SER A 34 28.63 12.17 14.82
N ALA A 35 28.78 13.43 15.27
CA ALA A 35 28.83 14.69 14.55
C ALA A 35 27.48 15.40 14.23
N VAL A 36 26.93 16.02 15.28
CA VAL A 36 26.45 17.43 15.39
C VAL A 36 25.63 18.01 14.23
N THR A 37 24.35 18.24 14.51
CA THR A 37 23.69 19.53 14.22
C THR A 37 22.70 19.78 15.36
N GLU A 38 22.85 20.94 16.01
CA GLU A 38 22.08 21.39 17.17
C GLU A 38 20.60 21.60 16.81
N GLY A 39 19.69 21.16 17.69
CA GLY A 39 18.26 21.40 17.59
C GLY A 39 17.54 20.63 18.70
N GLU A 40 16.72 21.33 19.46
CA GLU A 40 16.33 21.02 20.84
C GLU A 40 15.49 19.76 21.04
N ALA A 41 15.56 19.23 22.27
CA ALA A 41 14.82 18.06 22.73
C ALA A 41 13.30 18.35 22.78
N ASP A 42 12.52 17.60 22.01
CA ASP A 42 11.07 17.62 22.13
C ASP A 42 10.62 16.83 23.36
N GLU A 43 10.01 17.56 24.29
CA GLU A 43 9.28 17.02 25.43
C GLU A 43 8.16 16.06 25.00
N GLU A 44 8.03 14.96 25.72
CA GLU A 44 6.96 13.97 25.58
C GLU A 44 5.58 14.63 25.59
N THR A 45 4.87 14.60 24.45
CA THR A 45 3.50 15.12 24.36
C THR A 45 2.54 14.17 25.08
N ARG A 46 2.15 14.55 26.29
CA ARG A 46 1.10 13.90 27.08
C ARG A 46 -0.26 14.30 26.50
N ILE A 47 -0.96 13.34 25.90
CA ILE A 47 -2.31 13.54 25.35
C ILE A 47 -3.28 13.87 26.49
N LYS A 48 -3.88 15.06 26.46
CA LYS A 48 -5.07 15.40 27.25
C LYS A 48 -6.20 15.74 26.28
N ASP A 49 -7.24 14.94 26.36
CA ASP A 49 -8.54 15.13 25.75
C ASP A 49 -9.30 16.21 26.55
N ASP A 50 -9.79 17.25 25.88
CA ASP A 50 -11.01 17.97 26.25
C ASP A 50 -11.45 18.86 25.08
N GLY A 51 -12.71 18.71 24.68
CA GLY A 51 -13.26 19.32 23.48
C GLY A 51 -13.74 20.75 23.61
N GLY A 52 -14.00 21.35 22.44
CA GLY A 52 -14.96 22.44 22.27
C GLY A 52 -14.34 23.83 22.01
N ALA A 53 -14.45 24.25 20.75
CA ALA A 53 -14.36 25.62 20.22
C ALA A 53 -12.97 26.29 20.17
N ASP A 54 -12.34 26.27 18.99
CA ASP A 54 -11.48 27.36 18.48
C ASP A 54 -11.03 27.09 17.01
N ASP A 55 -12.00 26.94 16.09
CA ASP A 55 -11.74 26.54 14.69
C ASP A 55 -11.31 27.71 13.76
N GLU A 56 -11.27 28.96 14.23
CA GLU A 56 -10.96 30.13 13.38
C GLU A 56 -9.60 30.81 13.68
N ARG A 57 -8.82 30.30 14.66
CA ARG A 57 -7.49 30.87 14.99
C ARG A 57 -6.31 30.01 14.53
N ILE A 58 -6.53 28.76 14.13
CA ILE A 58 -5.46 27.82 13.78
C ILE A 58 -4.92 28.06 12.34
N GLU A 59 -5.70 28.67 11.44
CA GLU A 59 -5.31 28.79 10.02
C GLU A 59 -4.19 29.81 9.74
N ALA A 60 -3.95 30.77 10.63
CA ALA A 60 -2.98 31.85 10.37
C ALA A 60 -1.56 31.56 10.90
N GLU A 61 -1.42 30.79 11.98
CA GLU A 61 -0.11 30.56 12.61
C GLU A 61 0.63 29.33 12.03
N GLN A 62 -0.07 28.35 11.45
CA GLN A 62 0.57 27.16 10.85
C GLN A 62 1.25 27.42 9.49
N GLN A 63 1.05 28.58 8.87
CA GLN A 63 1.62 28.87 7.54
C GLN A 63 3.12 29.21 7.57
N GLN A 64 3.71 29.48 8.73
CA GLN A 64 5.11 29.96 8.80
C GLN A 64 6.13 28.90 9.25
N GLU A 65 5.73 27.86 9.99
CA GLU A 65 6.66 26.81 10.46
C GLU A 65 6.56 25.47 9.71
N GLY A 66 5.48 25.26 8.93
CA GLY A 66 5.25 24.00 8.19
C GLY A 66 5.84 23.92 6.78
N GLY A 67 6.55 24.95 6.31
CA GLY A 67 6.94 25.10 4.90
C GLY A 67 7.87 24.02 4.36
N GLU A 68 8.77 23.46 5.18
CA GLU A 68 9.76 22.47 4.74
C GLU A 68 9.19 21.04 4.65
N LEU A 69 8.35 20.65 5.60
CA LEU A 69 7.63 19.36 5.56
C LEU A 69 6.51 19.39 4.53
N SER A 70 5.80 20.52 4.39
CA SER A 70 4.81 20.73 3.35
C SER A 70 5.45 20.74 1.96
N SER A 71 6.61 21.36 1.78
CA SER A 71 7.32 21.35 0.49
C SER A 71 7.91 20.00 0.14
N ALA A 72 8.36 19.20 1.11
CA ALA A 72 8.78 17.82 0.88
C ALA A 72 7.59 16.93 0.45
N LEU A 73 6.43 17.08 1.10
CA LEU A 73 5.19 16.40 0.71
C LEU A 73 4.64 16.91 -0.64
N GLU A 74 4.70 18.22 -0.91
CA GLU A 74 4.40 18.80 -2.21
C GLU A 74 5.36 18.29 -3.28
N GLN A 75 6.67 18.16 -3.02
CA GLN A 75 7.64 17.60 -3.98
C GLN A 75 7.41 16.12 -4.27
N LEU A 76 7.00 15.32 -3.26
CA LEU A 76 6.53 13.95 -3.45
C LEU A 76 5.23 13.91 -4.29
N SER A 77 4.36 14.90 -4.12
CA SER A 77 3.12 15.10 -4.89
C SER A 77 3.36 15.67 -6.30
N THR A 78 4.44 16.41 -6.52
CA THR A 78 4.85 16.99 -7.80
C THR A 78 5.54 15.95 -8.69
N ARG A 79 5.22 14.67 -8.53
CA ARG A 79 5.26 13.76 -9.68
C ARG A 79 3.99 14.01 -10.46
N ASP A 80 4.07 14.97 -11.38
CA ASP A 80 3.05 15.17 -12.41
C ASP A 80 2.78 13.80 -13.03
N PHE A 81 1.65 13.19 -12.65
CA PHE A 81 1.16 11.97 -13.25
C PHE A 81 0.70 12.39 -14.64
N GLN A 82 1.68 12.56 -15.53
CA GLN A 82 1.40 12.91 -16.91
C GLN A 82 0.34 11.94 -17.40
N ARG A 83 -0.69 12.54 -18.01
CA ARG A 83 -1.93 11.93 -18.47
C ARG A 83 -1.64 10.95 -19.61
N ASP A 84 -0.93 9.88 -19.26
CA ASP A 84 -0.34 8.91 -20.17
C ASP A 84 -1.04 7.58 -19.91
N ASP A 85 -2.17 7.41 -20.60
CA ASP A 85 -3.02 6.23 -20.52
C ASP A 85 -2.24 4.95 -20.94
N ASP A 86 -1.20 5.10 -21.75
CA ASP A 86 -0.34 4.00 -22.17
C ASP A 86 0.52 3.49 -21.00
N ARG A 87 1.04 4.39 -20.15
CA ARG A 87 1.76 4.01 -18.92
C ARG A 87 0.86 3.29 -17.93
N LEU A 88 -0.36 3.76 -17.71
CA LEU A 88 -1.32 3.08 -16.83
C LEU A 88 -1.68 1.70 -17.36
N THR A 89 -1.83 1.55 -18.67
CA THR A 89 -2.08 0.26 -19.30
C THR A 89 -0.89 -0.69 -19.15
N ALA A 90 0.35 -0.19 -19.30
CA ALA A 90 1.56 -0.97 -19.06
C ALA A 90 1.68 -1.40 -17.59
N PHE A 91 1.47 -0.48 -16.66
CA PHE A 91 1.46 -0.73 -15.22
C PHE A 91 0.45 -1.83 -14.86
N HIS A 92 -0.79 -1.68 -15.30
CA HIS A 92 -1.86 -2.67 -15.12
C HIS A 92 -1.42 -4.09 -15.54
N ARG A 93 -0.84 -4.22 -16.74
CA ARG A 93 -0.42 -5.53 -17.28
C ARG A 93 0.70 -6.18 -16.46
N GLN A 94 1.63 -5.36 -15.95
CA GLN A 94 2.82 -5.85 -15.23
C GLN A 94 2.54 -6.13 -13.76
N LEU A 95 1.55 -5.45 -13.15
CA LEU A 95 1.33 -5.44 -11.72
C LEU A 95 1.16 -6.84 -11.11
N SER A 96 0.32 -7.70 -11.70
CA SER A 96 0.09 -9.07 -11.19
C SER A 96 1.38 -9.88 -11.04
N SER A 97 2.32 -9.72 -11.96
CA SER A 97 3.60 -10.42 -11.99
C SER A 97 4.68 -9.76 -11.12
N ALA A 98 4.57 -8.45 -10.89
CA ALA A 98 5.50 -7.67 -10.10
C ALA A 98 5.26 -7.78 -8.59
N LEU A 99 4.04 -8.15 -8.17
CA LEU A 99 3.70 -8.27 -6.76
C LEU A 99 4.51 -9.39 -6.07
N PRO A 100 5.13 -9.12 -4.90
CA PRO A 100 5.85 -10.14 -4.16
C PRO A 100 4.96 -11.34 -3.85
N ALA A 101 5.49 -12.53 -4.09
CA ALA A 101 4.75 -13.76 -3.84
C ALA A 101 5.05 -14.32 -2.45
N ARG A 102 4.06 -14.97 -1.83
CA ARG A 102 4.23 -15.72 -0.58
C ARG A 102 3.72 -17.15 -0.71
N ARG A 103 4.23 -18.04 0.13
CA ARG A 103 3.63 -19.38 0.28
C ARG A 103 2.33 -19.27 1.07
N SER A 104 1.24 -19.73 0.47
CA SER A 104 -0.05 -19.92 1.11
C SER A 104 0.03 -21.03 2.17
N PHE A 105 -0.80 -20.91 3.21
CA PHE A 105 -1.04 -22.02 4.14
C PHE A 105 -1.84 -23.15 3.48
N ARG A 106 -2.66 -22.83 2.47
CA ARG A 106 -3.41 -23.83 1.71
C ARG A 106 -2.47 -24.66 0.85
N THR A 107 -2.65 -25.98 0.91
CA THR A 107 -1.96 -26.92 0.02
C THR A 107 -2.83 -27.24 -1.18
N VAL A 108 -2.19 -27.49 -2.32
CA VAL A 108 -2.80 -27.90 -3.58
C VAL A 108 -2.18 -29.22 -4.04
N ARG A 109 -2.92 -29.99 -4.83
CA ARG A 109 -2.40 -31.20 -5.48
C ARG A 109 -1.26 -30.83 -6.42
N THR A 110 -0.29 -31.72 -6.54
CA THR A 110 0.80 -31.57 -7.49
C THR A 110 1.23 -32.94 -8.00
N HIS A 111 1.66 -33.01 -9.25
CA HIS A 111 2.18 -34.23 -9.85
C HIS A 111 3.67 -34.42 -9.56
N SER A 112 4.38 -33.38 -9.11
CA SER A 112 5.80 -33.45 -8.78
C SER A 112 6.19 -32.42 -7.71
N ARG A 113 7.37 -32.61 -7.09
CA ARG A 113 8.01 -31.67 -6.14
C ARG A 113 7.06 -31.22 -4.99
N GLY A 114 6.37 -32.19 -4.39
CA GLY A 114 5.46 -31.98 -3.26
C GLY A 114 5.76 -32.91 -2.09
N LYS A 115 5.09 -32.68 -0.96
CA LYS A 115 5.08 -33.61 0.17
C LYS A 115 3.99 -34.66 -0.02
N LEU A 116 4.21 -35.86 0.50
CA LEU A 116 3.22 -36.94 0.46
C LEU A 116 1.90 -36.52 1.14
N ASP A 117 0.79 -36.71 0.45
CA ASP A 117 -0.55 -36.54 0.99
C ASP A 117 -1.02 -37.86 1.60
N LEU A 118 -0.51 -38.19 2.79
CA LEU A 118 -0.73 -39.49 3.46
C LEU A 118 -2.21 -39.89 3.49
N ARG A 119 -3.10 -38.96 3.90
CA ARG A 119 -4.54 -39.22 4.01
C ARG A 119 -5.16 -39.64 2.68
N ARG A 120 -4.73 -39.02 1.56
CA ARG A 120 -5.30 -39.32 0.25
C ARG A 120 -4.65 -40.55 -0.36
N SER A 121 -3.34 -40.70 -0.17
CA SER A 121 -2.58 -41.87 -0.59
C SER A 121 -3.17 -43.13 0.06
N LEU A 122 -3.29 -43.18 1.40
CA LEU A 122 -3.85 -44.33 2.13
C LEU A 122 -5.27 -44.71 1.70
N ARG A 123 -6.12 -43.72 1.41
CA ARG A 123 -7.47 -43.98 0.90
C ARG A 123 -7.45 -44.65 -0.46
N GLU A 124 -6.54 -44.22 -1.34
CA GLU A 124 -6.38 -44.80 -2.67
C GLU A 124 -5.88 -46.24 -2.58
N ILE A 125 -4.89 -46.51 -1.70
CA ILE A 125 -4.41 -47.88 -1.42
C ILE A 125 -5.57 -48.79 -1.01
N VAL A 126 -6.38 -48.36 -0.05
CA VAL A 126 -7.51 -49.17 0.45
C VAL A 126 -8.56 -49.38 -0.64
N SER A 127 -8.81 -48.38 -1.49
CA SER A 127 -9.78 -48.53 -2.59
C SER A 127 -9.27 -49.36 -3.76
N ALA A 128 -7.96 -49.59 -3.86
CA ALA A 128 -7.30 -50.31 -4.94
C ALA A 128 -6.75 -51.67 -4.47
N ASP A 129 -7.35 -52.27 -3.42
CA ASP A 129 -6.94 -53.57 -2.84
C ASP A 129 -5.44 -53.69 -2.52
N GLY A 130 -4.82 -52.57 -2.12
CA GLY A 130 -3.40 -52.52 -1.79
C GLY A 130 -2.49 -52.05 -2.93
N ASP A 131 -3.01 -51.86 -4.14
CA ASP A 131 -2.20 -51.40 -5.28
C ASP A 131 -2.07 -49.87 -5.30
N VAL A 132 -0.86 -49.36 -5.57
CA VAL A 132 -0.55 -47.92 -5.56
C VAL A 132 0.26 -47.56 -6.79
N PRO A 133 -0.35 -47.03 -7.85
CA PRO A 133 0.40 -46.71 -9.06
C PRO A 133 1.36 -45.52 -8.87
N SER A 134 1.07 -44.59 -7.93
CA SER A 134 2.02 -43.54 -7.53
C SER A 134 1.62 -42.82 -6.23
N PRO A 135 2.58 -42.27 -5.45
CA PRO A 135 2.27 -41.48 -4.27
C PRO A 135 1.58 -40.16 -4.63
N LEU A 136 0.43 -39.88 -4.02
CA LEU A 136 -0.25 -38.59 -4.19
C LEU A 136 0.48 -37.48 -3.45
N LEU A 137 0.87 -36.43 -4.17
CA LEU A 137 1.62 -35.31 -3.62
C LEU A 137 0.77 -34.05 -3.45
N ARG A 138 1.15 -33.25 -2.46
CA ARG A 138 0.62 -31.91 -2.20
C ARG A 138 1.75 -30.92 -1.96
N ARG A 139 1.58 -29.67 -2.40
CA ARG A 139 2.52 -28.58 -2.10
C ARG A 139 1.78 -27.34 -1.62
N ARG A 140 2.45 -26.46 -0.88
CA ARG A 140 1.91 -25.13 -0.58
C ARG A 140 1.84 -24.33 -1.87
N GLN A 141 0.71 -23.68 -2.10
CA GLN A 141 0.54 -22.81 -3.27
C GLN A 141 1.34 -21.51 -3.06
N THR A 142 2.00 -21.01 -4.10
CA THR A 142 2.55 -19.65 -4.10
C THR A 142 1.47 -18.70 -4.60
N VAL A 143 1.20 -17.62 -3.86
CA VAL A 143 0.17 -16.63 -4.17
C VAL A 143 0.75 -15.22 -4.08
N PRO A 144 0.36 -14.27 -4.95
CA PRO A 144 0.71 -12.87 -4.80
C PRO A 144 0.26 -12.32 -3.43
N ARG A 145 1.03 -11.39 -2.86
CA ARG A 145 0.60 -10.63 -1.68
C ARG A 145 -0.60 -9.74 -2.04
N LYS A 146 -1.41 -9.44 -1.03
CA LYS A 146 -2.51 -8.48 -1.20
C LYS A 146 -1.90 -7.08 -1.32
N LEU A 147 -2.46 -6.26 -2.21
CA LEU A 147 -2.11 -4.86 -2.36
C LEU A 147 -3.14 -4.03 -1.59
N LEU A 148 -2.69 -3.13 -0.72
CA LEU A 148 -3.52 -2.15 -0.04
C LEU A 148 -3.04 -0.76 -0.49
N ILE A 149 -3.95 0.06 -1.00
CA ILE A 149 -3.68 1.45 -1.37
C ILE A 149 -4.56 2.35 -0.50
N LEU A 150 -3.92 3.32 0.16
CA LEU A 150 -4.57 4.38 0.92
C LEU A 150 -4.36 5.68 0.17
N ILE A 151 -5.44 6.38 -0.19
CA ILE A 151 -5.41 7.63 -0.95
C ILE A 151 -5.91 8.75 -0.05
N ASP A 152 -5.09 9.79 0.13
CA ASP A 152 -5.52 10.99 0.84
C ASP A 152 -6.45 11.83 -0.05
N VAL A 153 -7.58 12.25 0.52
CA VAL A 153 -8.59 13.10 -0.11
C VAL A 153 -8.83 14.39 0.67
N SER A 154 -7.90 14.75 1.55
CA SER A 154 -7.87 16.01 2.29
C SER A 154 -7.83 17.23 1.36
N GLY A 155 -8.18 18.41 1.89
CA GLY A 155 -8.38 19.63 1.11
C GLY A 155 -7.18 20.03 0.25
N SER A 156 -5.95 19.83 0.73
CA SER A 156 -4.70 20.12 0.02
C SER A 156 -4.43 19.14 -1.12
N MET A 157 -4.94 17.91 -1.04
CA MET A 157 -4.68 16.84 -2.01
C MET A 157 -5.65 16.83 -3.21
N LYS A 158 -6.68 17.69 -3.19
CA LYS A 158 -7.75 17.73 -4.20
C LYS A 158 -7.26 17.83 -5.65
N LEU A 159 -6.14 18.53 -5.89
CA LEU A 159 -5.57 18.69 -7.23
C LEU A 159 -5.10 17.36 -7.84
N HIS A 160 -4.65 16.42 -6.99
CA HIS A 160 -4.02 15.17 -7.40
C HIS A 160 -4.92 13.94 -7.21
N THR A 161 -5.99 14.06 -6.41
CA THR A 161 -6.90 12.95 -6.11
C THR A 161 -7.40 12.23 -7.37
N ALA A 162 -7.72 12.96 -8.44
CA ALA A 162 -8.21 12.36 -9.68
C ALA A 162 -7.18 11.42 -10.34
N ASP A 163 -5.89 11.75 -10.30
CA ASP A 163 -4.85 10.93 -10.90
C ASP A 163 -4.51 9.71 -10.04
N TYR A 164 -4.55 9.85 -8.71
CA TYR A 164 -4.43 8.71 -7.81
C TYR A 164 -5.57 7.71 -7.98
N LEU A 165 -6.80 8.19 -8.22
CA LEU A 165 -7.93 7.31 -8.51
C LEU A 165 -7.76 6.56 -9.85
N LYS A 166 -7.16 7.17 -10.88
CA LYS A 166 -6.82 6.49 -12.14
C LYS A 166 -5.77 5.39 -11.91
N LEU A 167 -4.73 5.68 -11.14
CA LEU A 167 -3.72 4.68 -10.77
C LEU A 167 -4.34 3.54 -9.96
N ALA A 168 -5.20 3.86 -9.00
CA ALA A 168 -5.88 2.87 -8.18
C ALA A 168 -6.84 2.01 -9.00
N HIS A 169 -7.53 2.58 -9.98
CA HIS A 169 -8.31 1.83 -10.96
C HIS A 169 -7.42 0.83 -11.71
N ALA A 170 -6.32 1.29 -12.29
CA ALA A 170 -5.37 0.43 -12.98
C ALA A 170 -4.82 -0.68 -12.06
N ALA A 171 -4.59 -0.38 -10.78
CA ALA A 171 -4.16 -1.35 -9.79
C ALA A 171 -5.22 -2.41 -9.48
N VAL A 172 -6.49 -2.02 -9.35
CA VAL A 172 -7.62 -2.94 -9.13
C VAL A 172 -7.84 -3.85 -10.33
N GLN A 173 -7.68 -3.33 -11.54
CA GLN A 173 -7.78 -4.12 -12.76
C GLN A 173 -6.60 -5.09 -12.91
N GLY A 174 -5.41 -4.70 -12.43
CA GLY A 174 -4.15 -5.42 -12.68
C GLY A 174 -3.73 -6.39 -11.57
N ALA A 175 -4.31 -6.28 -10.37
CA ALA A 175 -4.01 -7.15 -9.25
C ALA A 175 -5.26 -7.89 -8.76
N ASP A 176 -5.18 -9.22 -8.74
CA ASP A 176 -6.27 -10.10 -8.27
C ASP A 176 -6.77 -9.77 -6.86
N ARG A 177 -5.89 -9.19 -6.02
CA ARG A 177 -6.10 -8.97 -4.58
C ARG A 177 -5.70 -7.57 -4.15
N ALA A 178 -6.25 -6.55 -4.82
CA ALA A 178 -6.15 -5.17 -4.40
C ALA A 178 -7.32 -4.73 -3.50
N GLU A 179 -7.00 -3.89 -2.52
CA GLU A 179 -7.94 -3.16 -1.68
C GLU A 179 -7.57 -1.67 -1.70
N ILE A 180 -8.54 -0.81 -2.00
CA ILE A 180 -8.36 0.63 -2.13
C ILE A 180 -9.27 1.34 -1.14
N PHE A 181 -8.69 2.25 -0.39
CA PHE A 181 -9.39 3.11 0.53
C PHE A 181 -9.01 4.56 0.30
N THR A 182 -9.96 5.46 0.45
CA THR A 182 -9.72 6.89 0.61
C THR A 182 -9.76 7.24 2.09
N PHE A 183 -8.91 8.15 2.52
CA PHE A 183 -8.88 8.67 3.88
C PHE A 183 -8.84 10.20 3.87
N GLY A 184 -9.54 10.78 4.83
CA GLY A 184 -9.67 12.22 5.06
C GLY A 184 -10.34 12.39 6.42
N THR A 185 -11.57 12.90 6.45
CA THR A 185 -12.39 12.89 7.67
C THR A 185 -12.98 11.52 8.01
N ARG A 186 -12.98 10.59 7.04
CA ARG A 186 -13.43 9.19 7.19
C ARG A 186 -12.58 8.28 6.33
N LEU A 187 -12.50 7.01 6.71
CA LEU A 187 -11.91 5.95 5.92
C LEU A 187 -13.00 5.25 5.10
N THR A 188 -12.96 5.40 3.78
CA THR A 188 -13.96 4.84 2.87
C THR A 188 -13.33 3.81 1.95
N ARG A 189 -13.90 2.60 1.91
CA ARG A 189 -13.46 1.55 0.99
C ARG A 189 -14.08 1.74 -0.39
N ILE A 190 -13.27 2.05 -1.39
CA ILE A 190 -13.71 2.31 -2.78
C ILE A 190 -13.36 1.19 -3.77
N THR A 191 -12.80 0.06 -3.29
CA THR A 191 -12.41 -1.09 -4.13
C THR A 191 -13.54 -1.56 -5.04
N THR A 192 -14.78 -1.59 -4.55
CA THR A 192 -15.93 -2.10 -5.31
C THR A 192 -16.29 -1.18 -6.47
N ALA A 193 -16.29 0.14 -6.26
CA ALA A 193 -16.48 1.12 -7.32
C ALA A 193 -15.42 0.99 -8.42
N LEU A 194 -14.15 0.83 -8.01
CA LEU A 194 -13.01 0.72 -8.92
C LEU A 194 -12.90 -0.61 -9.69
N ARG A 195 -13.71 -1.63 -9.35
CA ARG A 195 -13.76 -2.90 -10.09
C ARG A 195 -14.46 -2.78 -11.44
N VAL A 196 -15.25 -1.73 -11.65
CA VAL A 196 -15.91 -1.47 -12.94
C VAL A 196 -14.85 -1.33 -14.03
N ARG A 197 -15.02 -2.06 -15.14
CA ARG A 197 -14.03 -2.11 -16.22
C ARG A 197 -13.91 -0.78 -16.97
N ASP A 198 -15.04 -0.12 -17.20
CA ASP A 198 -15.06 1.22 -17.76
C ASP A 198 -14.49 2.22 -16.75
N ARG A 199 -13.44 2.94 -17.14
CA ARG A 199 -12.68 3.80 -16.23
C ARG A 199 -13.53 4.98 -15.76
N ASP A 200 -14.21 5.67 -16.68
CA ASP A 200 -14.93 6.89 -16.34
C ASP A 200 -16.12 6.57 -15.42
N GLN A 201 -16.82 5.45 -15.68
CA GLN A 201 -17.84 4.94 -14.79
C GLN A 201 -17.28 4.55 -13.42
N ALA A 202 -16.11 3.90 -13.36
CA ALA A 202 -15.47 3.52 -12.11
C ALA A 202 -15.11 4.74 -11.25
N LEU A 203 -14.52 5.76 -11.87
CA LEU A 203 -14.13 7.01 -11.22
C LEU A 203 -15.34 7.79 -10.72
N ALA A 204 -16.41 7.88 -11.53
CA ALA A 204 -17.66 8.52 -11.12
C ALA A 204 -18.27 7.85 -9.88
N ARG A 205 -18.27 6.51 -9.82
CA ARG A 205 -18.74 5.76 -8.65
C ARG A 205 -17.87 5.99 -7.42
N ALA A 206 -16.54 5.97 -7.58
CA ALA A 206 -15.61 6.18 -6.48
C ALA A 206 -15.73 7.60 -5.90
N ALA A 207 -15.92 8.61 -6.77
CA ALA A 207 -16.16 9.99 -6.35
C ALA A 207 -17.46 10.11 -5.53
N ALA A 208 -18.54 9.45 -5.96
CA ALA A 208 -19.81 9.43 -5.23
C ALA A 208 -19.74 8.73 -3.87
N GLU A 209 -18.82 7.76 -3.69
CA GLU A 209 -18.58 7.10 -2.40
C GLU A 209 -17.69 7.95 -1.47
N THR A 210 -16.79 8.76 -2.04
CA THR A 210 -15.77 9.52 -1.29
C THR A 210 -16.32 10.84 -0.75
N LEU A 211 -17.18 11.53 -1.52
CA LEU A 211 -17.78 12.79 -1.10
C LEU A 211 -19.14 12.51 -0.42
N PRO A 212 -19.41 13.04 0.78
CA PRO A 212 -20.78 12.98 1.30
C PRO A 212 -21.72 13.71 0.33
N PRO A 213 -22.98 13.25 0.16
CA PRO A 213 -23.93 13.93 -0.70
C PRO A 213 -24.08 15.39 -0.24
N ALA A 214 -24.03 16.32 -1.20
CA ALA A 214 -24.34 17.72 -0.95
C ALA A 214 -25.73 17.79 -0.31
N ARG A 215 -25.81 18.38 0.89
CA ARG A 215 -27.08 18.72 1.53
C ARG A 215 -27.63 20.00 0.93
#